data_AF-A0A0K0DD20-F1
#
_entry.id   AF-A0A0K0DD20-F1
#
_cell.length_a   1.000
_cell.length_b   1.000
_cell.length_c   1.000
_cell.angle_alpha   90.00
_cell.angle_beta   90.00
_cell.angle_gamma   90.00
#
_symmetry.space_group_name_H-M   'P 1'
#
loop_
_entity.id
_entity.type
_entity.pdbx_description
1 polymer ?
#
loop_
_entity_poly.entity_id
_entity_poly.type
_entity_poly.pdbx_seq_one_letter_code
_entity_poly.pdbx_strand_id
1 'polypeptide(L)'
;MDMRISNGEYHYEIDHITVNRKFCLTDVAVVPKFHTGSDHRLLRARFYFPGKGEKAAKFKNRSPKTTTNWDLFNSLVGCWQDAVVDNIDEEYDRLIQHLHVSAVKAESSKVTKRRLSPETLELIRQRGLARAAGNRELTSELAKQWGQAIKEDLKERRAAVMVEAAEAGKSIRKAR
;
A
#
# COMPACT_ATOMS: atom_id res chain seq x y z
N MET A 1 0.62 -12.60 -42.57
CA MET A 1 1.11 -11.93 -43.78
C MET A 1 2.62 -12.12 -43.76
N ASP A 2 3.13 -12.97 -44.64
CA ASP A 2 4.54 -13.31 -44.67
C ASP A 2 5.32 -12.23 -45.41
N MET A 3 6.34 -11.67 -44.76
CA MET A 3 7.27 -10.74 -45.37
C MET A 3 8.69 -11.33 -45.28
N ARG A 4 9.22 -11.74 -46.44
CA ARG A 4 10.59 -12.25 -46.61
C ARG A 4 11.62 -11.15 -46.37
N ILE A 5 12.65 -11.45 -45.59
CA ILE A 5 13.93 -10.72 -45.59
C ILE A 5 15.07 -11.72 -45.86
N SER A 6 15.95 -11.35 -46.78
CA SER A 6 17.20 -12.05 -47.13
C SER A 6 18.18 -11.95 -45.96
N ASN A 7 18.42 -13.04 -45.23
CA ASN A 7 19.67 -13.35 -44.49
C ASN A 7 19.56 -14.58 -43.57
N GLY A 8 18.45 -15.33 -43.56
CA GLY A 8 18.39 -16.64 -42.91
C GLY A 8 18.30 -16.63 -41.38
N GLU A 9 18.21 -15.45 -40.75
CA GLU A 9 17.84 -15.35 -39.33
C GLU A 9 16.32 -15.45 -39.18
N TYR A 10 15.86 -16.56 -38.59
CA TYR A 10 14.48 -16.70 -38.16
C TYR A 10 14.29 -15.94 -36.83
N HIS A 11 13.46 -14.91 -36.83
CA HIS A 11 13.00 -14.28 -35.60
C HIS A 11 11.61 -14.81 -35.26
N TYR A 12 11.51 -15.60 -34.19
CA TYR A 12 10.22 -16.03 -33.65
C TYR A 12 9.64 -14.91 -32.77
N GLU A 13 8.62 -14.24 -33.28
CA GLU A 13 7.82 -13.27 -32.52
C GLU A 13 6.68 -14.00 -31.79
N ILE A 14 7.00 -14.58 -30.63
CA ILE A 14 6.04 -15.36 -29.83
C ILE A 14 5.34 -14.47 -28.78
N ASP A 15 6.05 -13.45 -28.32
CA ASP A 15 5.58 -12.54 -27.28
C ASP A 15 4.90 -11.31 -27.91
N HIS A 16 3.71 -10.96 -27.42
CA HIS A 16 2.92 -9.85 -27.94
C HIS A 16 2.24 -9.07 -26.81
N ILE A 17 2.17 -7.75 -26.96
CA ILE A 17 1.47 -6.86 -26.04
C ILE A 17 0.17 -6.41 -26.72
N THR A 18 -0.96 -6.93 -26.27
CA THR A 18 -2.27 -6.54 -26.79
C THR A 18 -2.83 -5.36 -26.00
N VAL A 19 -3.15 -4.26 -26.68
CA VAL A 19 -3.76 -3.07 -26.07
C VAL A 19 -5.17 -2.81 -26.58
N ASN A 20 -6.01 -2.26 -25.72
CA ASN A 20 -7.26 -1.65 -26.14
C ASN A 20 -6.95 -0.36 -26.90
N ARG A 21 -7.57 -0.14 -28.07
CA ARG A 21 -7.39 1.05 -28.93
C ARG A 21 -7.59 2.39 -28.18
N LYS A 22 -8.30 2.39 -27.05
CA LYS A 22 -8.46 3.57 -26.18
C LYS A 22 -7.19 4.00 -25.45
N PHE A 23 -6.15 3.16 -25.39
CA PHE A 23 -4.84 3.48 -24.81
C PHE A 23 -3.86 3.77 -25.95
N CYS A 24 -3.15 4.89 -25.87
CA CYS A 24 -2.16 5.23 -26.89
C CYS A 24 -0.83 4.57 -26.53
N LEU A 25 -0.41 3.58 -27.32
CA LEU A 25 0.93 3.01 -27.26
C LEU A 25 1.88 3.95 -28.02
N THR A 26 2.88 4.50 -27.35
CA THR A 26 3.76 5.54 -27.93
C THR A 26 5.19 5.08 -28.20
N ASP A 27 5.63 4.00 -27.56
CA ASP A 27 6.98 3.45 -27.74
C ASP A 27 6.95 1.95 -27.49
N VAL A 28 7.52 1.17 -28.42
CA VAL A 28 7.69 -0.29 -28.31
C VAL A 28 9.11 -0.62 -28.70
N ALA A 29 9.83 -1.26 -27.79
CA ALA A 29 11.19 -1.71 -28.04
C ALA A 29 11.39 -3.12 -27.50
N VAL A 30 12.21 -3.92 -28.19
CA VAL A 30 12.76 -5.14 -27.63
C VAL A 30 13.93 -4.72 -26.74
N VAL A 31 13.87 -5.05 -25.45
CA VAL A 31 14.93 -4.74 -24.50
C VAL A 31 16.17 -5.57 -24.86
N PRO A 32 17.32 -4.95 -25.17
CA PRO A 32 18.56 -5.70 -25.35
C PRO A 32 18.93 -6.43 -24.06
N LYS A 33 19.47 -7.66 -24.19
CA LYS A 33 19.83 -8.62 -23.12
C LYS A 33 19.74 -8.10 -21.68
N PHE A 34 18.77 -8.63 -20.94
CA PHE A 34 18.60 -8.53 -19.49
C PHE A 34 18.82 -9.93 -18.89
N HIS A 35 19.53 -10.02 -17.76
CA HIS A 35 19.92 -11.31 -17.15
C HIS A 35 18.83 -11.86 -16.22
N THR A 36 17.76 -12.39 -16.80
CA THR A 36 16.57 -12.94 -16.10
C THR A 36 16.66 -14.45 -15.86
N GLY A 37 17.51 -15.14 -16.63
CA GLY A 37 17.47 -16.60 -16.76
C GLY A 37 16.41 -17.10 -17.74
N SER A 38 15.69 -16.23 -18.45
CA SER A 38 14.80 -16.57 -19.57
C SER A 38 15.51 -16.47 -20.92
N ASP A 39 15.15 -17.36 -21.82
CA ASP A 39 15.56 -17.40 -23.24
C ASP A 39 14.73 -16.45 -24.14
N HIS A 40 13.65 -15.87 -23.60
CA HIS A 40 12.81 -14.88 -24.29
C HIS A 40 13.35 -13.45 -24.15
N ARG A 41 13.15 -12.64 -25.20
CA ARG A 41 13.49 -11.20 -25.18
C ARG A 41 12.32 -10.40 -24.62
N LEU A 42 12.58 -9.50 -23.68
CA LEU A 42 11.53 -8.65 -23.13
C LEU A 42 11.05 -7.60 -24.13
N LEU A 43 9.75 -7.34 -24.13
CA LEU A 43 9.13 -6.21 -24.83
C LEU A 43 8.87 -5.08 -23.83
N ARG A 44 9.41 -3.90 -24.09
CA ARG A 44 9.10 -2.66 -23.37
C ARG A 44 8.10 -1.85 -24.17
N ALA A 45 6.96 -1.53 -23.55
CA ALA A 45 5.93 -0.69 -24.14
C ALA A 45 5.63 0.51 -23.22
N ARG A 46 5.53 1.72 -23.78
CA ARG A 46 5.02 2.90 -23.06
C ARG A 46 3.58 3.17 -23.44
N PHE A 47 2.69 3.24 -22.45
CA PHE A 47 1.28 3.54 -22.62
C PHE A 47 0.97 4.94 -22.11
N TYR A 48 0.14 5.67 -22.84
CA TYR A 48 -0.47 6.91 -22.40
C TYR A 48 -1.94 6.67 -22.04
N PHE A 49 -2.25 6.91 -20.76
CA PHE A 49 -3.61 6.86 -20.22
C PHE A 49 -4.18 8.28 -20.17
N PRO A 50 -5.23 8.61 -20.93
CA PRO A 50 -5.90 9.90 -20.78
C PRO A 50 -6.56 9.94 -19.40
N GLY A 51 -6.15 10.89 -18.55
CA GLY A 51 -6.48 10.98 -17.12
C GLY A 51 -7.96 11.08 -16.73
N LYS A 52 -8.90 11.01 -17.69
CA LYS A 52 -10.35 11.00 -17.44
C LYS A 52 -10.95 9.62 -17.18
N GLY A 53 -10.20 8.51 -17.31
CA GLY A 53 -10.74 7.14 -17.16
C GLY A 53 -10.27 6.32 -15.96
N GLU A 54 -9.21 6.74 -15.27
CA GLU A 54 -8.42 5.82 -14.44
C GLU A 54 -8.77 5.90 -12.94
N LYS A 55 -10.03 5.59 -12.61
CA LYS A 55 -10.44 5.30 -11.22
C LYS A 55 -11.17 3.97 -11.05
N ALA A 56 -11.41 3.21 -12.12
CA ALA A 56 -12.38 2.11 -12.11
C ALA A 56 -11.80 0.68 -12.08
N ALA A 57 -10.51 0.47 -12.34
CA ALA A 57 -9.90 -0.87 -12.32
C ALA A 57 -9.06 -1.09 -11.05
N LYS A 58 -9.62 -0.82 -9.86
CA LYS A 58 -8.97 -1.24 -8.62
C LYS A 58 -9.28 -2.72 -8.37
N PHE A 59 -8.22 -3.50 -8.17
CA PHE A 59 -8.23 -4.90 -7.73
C PHE A 59 -9.42 -5.21 -6.80
N LYS A 60 -10.30 -6.11 -7.23
CA LYS A 60 -11.41 -6.66 -6.43
C LYS A 60 -10.93 -7.74 -5.43
N ASN A 61 -9.79 -7.55 -4.79
CA ASN A 61 -9.36 -8.43 -3.71
C ASN A 61 -9.42 -7.66 -2.40
N ARG A 62 -10.42 -8.00 -1.59
CA ARG A 62 -10.67 -7.44 -0.26
C ARG A 62 -9.63 -8.02 0.71
N SER A 63 -8.41 -7.49 0.66
CA SER A 63 -7.45 -7.67 1.76
C SER A 63 -7.98 -6.97 3.02
N PRO A 64 -7.53 -7.36 4.23
CA PRO A 64 -7.80 -6.60 5.45
C PRO A 64 -7.47 -5.15 5.16
N LYS A 65 -8.36 -4.21 5.53
CA LYS A 65 -8.14 -2.77 5.32
C LYS A 65 -6.91 -2.32 6.13
N THR A 66 -5.72 -2.57 5.61
CA THR A 66 -4.53 -1.79 5.91
C THR A 66 -4.81 -0.43 5.29
N THR A 67 -5.05 0.56 6.14
CA THR A 67 -5.07 1.96 5.74
C THR A 67 -3.63 2.34 5.42
N THR A 68 -3.10 1.87 4.29
CA THR A 68 -1.81 2.31 3.77
C THR A 68 -1.96 3.80 3.45
N ASN A 69 -1.13 4.63 4.06
CA ASN A 69 -1.13 6.06 3.80
C ASN A 69 -0.62 6.30 2.37
N TRP A 70 -1.55 6.42 1.41
CA TRP A 70 -1.25 6.63 0.00
C TRP A 70 -0.53 7.95 -0.27
N ASP A 71 -0.78 8.99 0.52
CA ASP A 71 -0.12 10.29 0.37
C ASP A 71 1.36 10.19 0.74
N LEU A 72 1.67 9.46 1.83
CA LEU A 72 3.05 9.15 2.22
C LEU A 72 3.73 8.28 1.17
N PHE A 73 3.05 7.27 0.63
CA PHE A 73 3.59 6.43 -0.43
C PHE A 73 3.88 7.24 -1.71
N ASN A 74 2.94 8.06 -2.18
CA ASN A 74 3.10 8.89 -3.37
C ASN A 74 4.19 9.96 -3.18
N SER A 75 4.29 10.54 -1.97
CA SER A 75 5.38 11.44 -1.62
C SER A 75 6.74 10.76 -1.64
N LEU A 76 6.83 9.51 -1.18
CA LEU A 76 8.09 8.75 -1.18
C LEU A 76 8.47 8.33 -2.61
N VAL A 77 7.51 7.82 -3.39
CA VAL A 77 7.72 7.45 -4.80
C VAL A 77 8.07 8.66 -5.67
N GLY A 78 7.47 9.83 -5.40
CA GLY A 78 7.77 11.07 -6.14
C GLY A 78 9.15 11.67 -5.87
N CYS A 79 9.85 11.24 -4.80
CA CYS A 79 11.23 11.63 -4.50
C CYS A 79 12.27 10.80 -5.28
N TRP A 80 11.85 9.91 -6.18
CA TRP A 80 12.78 9.14 -7.01
C TRP A 80 13.64 10.10 -7.85
N GLN A 81 14.94 10.14 -7.56
CA GLN A 81 15.90 10.81 -8.43
C GLN A 81 16.15 9.96 -9.66
N ASP A 82 15.86 10.55 -10.83
CA ASP A 82 16.18 10.02 -12.16
C ASP A 82 17.69 10.12 -12.42
N ALA A 83 18.48 9.36 -11.65
CA ALA A 83 19.85 9.08 -12.03
C ALA A 83 19.76 8.14 -13.24
N VAL A 84 20.04 8.68 -14.43
CA VAL A 84 20.19 7.91 -15.67
C VAL A 84 21.29 6.89 -15.41
N VAL A 85 20.91 5.63 -15.29
CA VAL A 85 21.84 4.51 -15.20
C VAL A 85 21.83 3.85 -16.57
N ASP A 86 23.01 3.71 -17.18
CA ASP A 86 23.14 3.17 -18.53
C ASP A 86 22.73 1.69 -18.64
N ASN A 87 22.58 1.00 -17.48
CA ASN A 87 22.19 -0.40 -17.38
C ASN A 87 20.75 -0.58 -16.87
N ILE A 88 19.90 -1.18 -17.73
CA ILE A 88 18.48 -1.43 -17.45
C ILE A 88 18.29 -2.37 -16.26
N ASP A 89 19.20 -3.33 -16.06
CA ASP A 89 19.12 -4.29 -14.95
C ASP A 89 19.28 -3.56 -13.60
N GLU A 90 20.21 -2.61 -13.52
CA GLU A 90 20.44 -1.80 -12.33
C GLU A 90 19.32 -0.77 -12.08
N GLU A 91 18.74 -0.21 -13.13
CA GLU A 91 17.55 0.65 -13.03
C GLU A 91 16.36 -0.13 -12.44
N TYR A 92 16.16 -1.36 -12.88
CA TYR A 92 15.09 -2.23 -12.39
C TYR A 92 15.30 -2.62 -10.91
N ASP A 93 16.49 -3.07 -10.54
CA ASP A 93 16.80 -3.44 -9.16
C ASP A 93 16.65 -2.24 -8.21
N ARG A 94 17.12 -1.05 -8.64
CA ARG A 94 16.96 0.19 -7.88
C ARG A 94 15.49 0.57 -7.68
N LEU A 95 14.66 0.40 -8.70
CA LEU A 95 13.21 0.63 -8.62
C LEU A 95 12.55 -0.32 -7.61
N ILE A 96 12.86 -1.62 -7.68
CA ILE A 96 12.30 -2.63 -6.78
C ILE A 96 12.70 -2.36 -5.33
N GLN A 97 13.97 -2.00 -5.08
CA GLN A 97 14.45 -1.64 -3.74
C GLN A 97 13.75 -0.38 -3.22
N HIS A 98 13.62 0.66 -4.03
CA HIS A 98 12.97 1.90 -3.63
C HIS A 98 11.47 1.70 -3.32
N LEU A 99 10.78 0.89 -4.12
CA LEU A 99 9.39 0.50 -3.86
C LEU A 99 9.26 -0.29 -2.56
N HIS A 100 10.19 -1.22 -2.29
CA HIS A 100 10.21 -1.95 -1.02
C HIS A 100 10.40 -1.02 0.18
N VAL A 101 11.41 -0.15 0.15
CA VAL A 101 11.68 0.81 1.23
C VAL A 101 10.46 1.73 1.45
N SER A 102 9.84 2.19 0.37
CA SER A 102 8.64 3.03 0.42
C SER A 102 7.45 2.29 1.02
N ALA A 103 7.23 1.03 0.64
CA ALA A 103 6.18 0.19 1.19
C ALA A 103 6.41 -0.09 2.70
N VAL A 104 7.62 -0.50 3.09
CA VAL A 104 7.99 -0.75 4.49
C VAL A 104 7.77 0.49 5.35
N LYS A 105 8.16 1.67 4.86
CA LYS A 105 8.00 2.94 5.57
C LYS A 105 6.54 3.41 5.64
N ALA A 106 5.76 3.18 4.59
CA ALA A 106 4.32 3.42 4.61
C ALA A 106 3.58 2.48 5.56
N GLU A 107 4.05 1.22 5.69
CA GLU A 107 3.51 0.24 6.62
C GLU A 107 3.92 0.46 8.07
N SER A 108 5.11 1.00 8.34
CA SER A 108 5.54 1.33 9.71
C SER A 108 4.88 2.61 10.24
N SER A 109 4.31 3.44 9.36
CA SER A 109 3.46 4.60 9.70
C SER A 109 2.09 4.19 10.27
N LYS A 110 1.90 2.92 10.68
CA LYS A 110 0.78 2.43 11.49
C LYS A 110 0.79 3.07 12.88
N VAL A 111 0.64 4.39 12.96
CA VAL A 111 -0.01 5.04 14.09
C VAL A 111 -1.49 4.66 13.98
N THR A 112 -1.78 3.40 14.33
CA THR A 112 -3.13 3.07 14.76
C THR A 112 -3.36 3.95 15.96
N LYS A 113 -4.16 5.01 15.81
CA LYS A 113 -4.70 5.76 16.94
C LYS A 113 -5.51 4.74 17.73
N ARG A 114 -4.84 4.02 18.64
CA ARG A 114 -5.43 2.95 19.42
C ARG A 114 -6.59 3.59 20.17
N ARG A 115 -7.77 2.99 20.01
CA ARG A 115 -8.98 3.54 20.62
C ARG A 115 -8.99 3.36 22.14
N LEU A 116 -8.17 2.43 22.63
CA LEU A 116 -8.08 2.01 24.02
C LEU A 116 -6.62 2.07 24.45
N SER A 117 -6.39 2.48 25.69
CA SER A 117 -5.07 2.48 26.32
C SER A 117 -4.56 1.04 26.52
N PRO A 118 -3.23 0.85 26.67
CA PRO A 118 -2.65 -0.46 27.00
C PRO A 118 -3.22 -1.06 28.29
N GLU A 119 -3.52 -0.22 29.28
CA GLU A 119 -4.10 -0.61 30.57
C GLU A 119 -5.52 -1.16 30.39
N THR A 120 -6.37 -0.51 29.59
CA THR A 120 -7.72 -1.00 29.27
C THR A 120 -7.68 -2.35 28.53
N LEU A 121 -6.69 -2.56 27.66
CA LEU A 121 -6.50 -3.84 26.97
C LEU A 121 -6.09 -4.96 27.93
N GLU A 122 -5.25 -4.66 28.91
CA GLU A 122 -4.85 -5.62 29.93
C GLU A 122 -6.02 -6.03 30.83
N LEU A 123 -6.90 -5.09 31.19
CA LEU A 123 -8.15 -5.39 31.90
C LEU A 123 -9.07 -6.35 31.11
N ILE A 124 -9.13 -6.21 29.78
CA ILE A 124 -9.89 -7.15 28.92
C ILE A 124 -9.28 -8.55 29.00
N ARG A 125 -7.95 -8.65 28.96
CA ARG A 125 -7.22 -9.92 29.04
C ARG A 125 -7.47 -10.62 30.39
N GLN A 126 -7.29 -9.89 31.50
CA GLN A 126 -7.51 -10.38 32.85
C GLN A 126 -8.95 -10.84 33.07
N ARG A 127 -9.93 -10.08 32.57
CA ARG A 127 -11.34 -10.48 32.64
C ARG A 127 -11.64 -11.75 31.85
N GLY A 128 -10.92 -11.99 30.74
CA GLY A 128 -10.99 -13.25 29.98
C GLY A 128 -10.50 -14.44 30.80
N LEU A 129 -9.36 -14.28 31.47
CA LEU A 129 -8.79 -15.29 32.37
C LEU A 129 -9.70 -15.58 33.56
N ALA A 130 -10.23 -14.56 34.22
CA ALA A 130 -11.14 -14.72 35.36
C ALA A 130 -12.44 -15.45 34.97
N ARG A 131 -12.95 -15.19 33.76
CA ARG A 131 -14.11 -15.92 33.21
C ARG A 131 -13.80 -17.39 32.94
N ALA A 132 -12.64 -17.69 32.35
CA ALA A 132 -12.20 -19.06 32.11
C ALA A 132 -12.01 -19.84 33.42
N ALA A 133 -11.55 -19.17 34.47
CA ALA A 133 -11.40 -19.75 35.81
C ALA A 133 -12.72 -19.89 36.60
N GLY A 134 -13.86 -19.41 36.08
CA GLY A 134 -15.16 -19.46 36.79
C GLY A 134 -15.31 -18.46 37.93
N ASN A 135 -14.38 -17.51 38.10
CA ASN A 135 -14.35 -16.56 39.20
C ASN A 135 -15.32 -15.39 38.95
N ARG A 136 -16.59 -15.55 39.37
CA ARG A 136 -17.67 -14.58 39.09
C ARG A 136 -17.47 -13.23 39.77
N GLU A 137 -16.94 -13.20 40.99
CA GLU A 137 -16.70 -11.97 41.76
C GLU A 137 -15.61 -11.12 41.10
N LEU A 138 -14.41 -11.69 40.88
CA LEU A 138 -13.32 -11.03 40.17
C LEU A 138 -13.71 -10.60 38.74
N THR A 139 -14.52 -11.39 38.05
CA THR A 139 -15.05 -11.01 36.73
C THR A 139 -15.91 -9.75 36.81
N SER A 140 -16.73 -9.63 37.86
CA SER A 140 -17.61 -8.47 38.04
C SER A 140 -16.84 -7.20 38.40
N GLU A 141 -15.77 -7.33 39.19
CA GLU A 141 -14.90 -6.22 39.57
C GLU A 141 -14.09 -5.72 38.37
N LEU A 142 -13.48 -6.64 37.62
CA LEU A 142 -12.78 -6.33 36.37
C LEU A 142 -13.72 -5.71 35.33
N ALA A 143 -15.00 -6.09 35.30
CA ALA A 143 -15.98 -5.49 34.41
C ALA A 143 -16.32 -4.03 34.79
N LYS A 144 -16.39 -3.70 36.09
CA LYS A 144 -16.58 -2.32 36.56
C LYS A 144 -15.36 -1.45 36.23
N GLN A 145 -14.16 -1.94 36.52
CA GLN A 145 -12.91 -1.24 36.21
C GLN A 145 -12.76 -1.00 34.70
N TRP A 146 -13.04 -2.00 33.87
CA TRP A 146 -13.05 -1.87 32.42
C TRP A 146 -14.04 -0.81 31.92
N GLY A 147 -15.26 -0.78 32.48
CA GLY A 147 -16.26 0.22 32.12
C GLY A 147 -15.79 1.65 32.39
N GLN A 148 -15.10 1.86 33.52
CA GLN A 148 -14.53 3.16 33.87
C GLN A 148 -13.35 3.53 32.96
N ALA A 149 -12.43 2.60 32.72
CA ALA A 149 -11.26 2.83 31.87
C ALA A 149 -11.63 3.20 30.43
N ILE A 150 -12.63 2.52 29.84
CA ILE A 150 -13.15 2.87 28.50
C ILE A 150 -13.73 4.28 28.47
N LYS A 151 -14.45 4.68 29.52
CA LYS A 151 -15.08 5.99 29.58
C LYS A 151 -14.03 7.10 29.54
N GLU A 152 -12.93 6.92 30.29
CA GLU A 152 -11.81 7.86 30.28
C GLU A 152 -11.04 7.83 28.95
N ASP A 153 -10.69 6.66 28.41
CA ASP A 153 -10.04 6.54 27.09
C ASP A 153 -10.84 7.26 25.99
N LEU A 154 -12.17 7.13 26.00
CA LEU A 154 -13.04 7.80 25.04
C LEU A 154 -13.11 9.32 25.25
N LYS A 155 -13.01 9.79 26.50
CA LYS A 155 -13.01 11.21 26.84
C LYS A 155 -11.68 11.86 26.42
N GLU A 156 -10.56 11.21 26.74
CA GLU A 156 -9.23 11.63 26.34
C GLU A 156 -9.11 11.70 24.81
N ARG A 157 -9.58 10.66 24.12
CA ARG A 157 -9.58 10.65 22.65
C ARG A 157 -10.43 11.76 22.05
N ARG A 158 -11.58 12.08 22.63
CA ARG A 158 -12.39 13.23 22.19
C ARG A 158 -11.62 14.53 22.36
N ALA A 159 -10.95 14.73 23.49
CA ALA A 159 -10.12 15.91 23.72
C ALA A 159 -8.98 16.00 22.70
N ALA A 160 -8.25 14.91 22.46
CA ALA A 160 -7.17 14.87 21.47
C ALA A 160 -7.66 15.22 20.05
N VAL A 161 -8.80 14.66 19.61
CA VAL A 161 -9.39 14.98 18.29
C VAL A 161 -9.76 16.46 18.17
N MET A 162 -10.23 17.08 19.26
CA MET A 162 -10.55 18.52 19.27
C MET A 162 -9.29 19.38 19.12
N VAL A 163 -8.20 19.01 19.82
CA VAL A 163 -6.90 19.69 19.72
C VAL A 163 -6.32 19.55 18.31
N GLU A 164 -6.28 18.33 17.76
CA GLU A 164 -5.79 18.11 16.38
C GLU A 164 -6.60 18.88 15.33
N ALA A 165 -7.93 18.96 15.50
CA ALA A 165 -8.79 19.73 14.59
C ALA A 165 -8.50 21.23 14.66
N ALA A 166 -8.26 21.76 15.86
CA ALA A 166 -7.91 23.15 16.08
C ALA A 166 -6.55 23.49 15.46
N GLU A 167 -5.52 22.66 15.68
CA GLU A 167 -4.19 22.82 15.09
C GLU A 167 -4.23 22.76 13.56
N ALA A 168 -5.05 21.87 12.99
CA ALA A 168 -5.18 21.71 11.55
C ALA A 168 -6.07 22.77 10.88
N GLY A 169 -6.70 23.68 11.63
CA GLY A 169 -7.68 24.64 11.09
C GLY A 169 -8.91 23.97 10.45
N LYS A 170 -9.22 22.73 10.84
CA LYS A 170 -10.28 21.92 10.24
C LYS A 170 -11.51 21.91 11.14
N SER A 171 -12.70 21.93 10.52
CA SER A 171 -13.94 21.70 11.25
C SER A 171 -13.96 20.29 11.87
N ILE A 172 -14.43 20.14 13.10
CA ILE A 172 -14.54 18.85 13.82
C ILE A 172 -15.29 17.78 13.01
N ARG A 173 -16.29 18.18 12.21
CA ARG A 173 -17.02 17.26 11.31
C ARG A 173 -16.14 16.57 10.26
N LYS A 174 -15.00 17.18 9.91
CA LYS A 174 -14.02 16.65 8.95
C LYS A 174 -12.82 15.96 9.62
N ALA A 175 -12.72 16.01 10.95
CA ALA A 175 -11.61 15.45 11.73
C ALA A 175 -11.93 14.10 12.40
N ARG A 176 -13.20 13.67 12.38
CA ARG A 176 -13.70 12.47 13.07
C ARG A 176 -13.57 11.17 12.25
#